data_AF-X1CPK4-F1
#
_entry.id   AF-X1CPK4-F1
#
_cell.length_a   1.000
_cell.length_b   1.000
_cell.length_c   1.000
_cell.angle_alpha   90.00
_cell.angle_beta   90.00
_cell.angle_gamma   90.00
#
_symmetry.space_group_name_H-M   'P 1'
#
loop_
_entity.id
_entity.type
_entity.pdbx_description
1 polymer ?
#
loop_
_entity_poly.entity_id
_entity_poly.type
_entity_poly.pdbx_seq_one_letter_code
_entity_poly.pdbx_strand_id
1 'polypeptide(L)'
;TASCSAGPAFEGGGVKHGIIATTGAIEEFDINPSDLEPVIGTIGGEKPKGICGSGLINIAAGLLKAGVIGQNGKFNTNLPTKRIRQGSDGYEYVLARAPETQIGKDIVITEADIDNLIRTKAAMYAGCQTLTQSVEISCSDLEQVIIAGAFGRHINIENAITIGLFHR
;
A
#
# COMPACT_ATOMS: atom_id res chain seq x y z
N THR A 1 -0.68 26.16 8.84
CA THR A 1 -0.74 24.74 9.26
C THR A 1 -2.15 24.25 9.13
N ALA A 2 -2.36 22.99 8.77
CA ALA A 2 -3.67 22.36 8.64
C ALA A 2 -3.62 20.93 9.20
N SER A 3 -4.78 20.36 9.52
CA SER A 3 -4.91 18.95 9.91
C SER A 3 -5.96 18.30 9.00
N CYS A 4 -5.73 17.05 8.61
CA CYS A 4 -6.67 16.26 7.82
C CYS A 4 -6.83 14.87 8.46
N SER A 5 -8.07 14.37 8.49
CA SER A 5 -8.35 13.02 9.00
C SER A 5 -8.10 12.01 7.89
N ALA A 6 -6.88 11.47 7.83
CA ALA A 6 -6.51 10.48 6.80
C ALA A 6 -6.87 9.03 7.18
N GLY A 7 -6.84 8.69 8.47
CA GLY A 7 -6.99 7.30 8.94
C GLY A 7 -5.66 6.54 9.02
N PRO A 8 -5.60 5.40 9.72
CA PRO A 8 -4.35 4.78 10.15
C PRO A 8 -3.76 3.76 9.15
N ALA A 9 -4.19 3.74 7.88
CA ALA A 9 -3.80 2.69 6.93
C ALA A 9 -2.27 2.54 6.78
N PHE A 10 -1.55 3.66 6.78
CA PHE A 10 -0.09 3.70 6.70
C PHE A 10 0.64 3.23 7.98
N GLU A 11 -0.09 3.04 9.07
CA GLU A 11 0.42 2.50 10.33
C GLU A 11 0.04 1.02 10.51
N GLY A 12 -0.57 0.41 9.47
CA GLY A 12 -1.15 -0.93 9.52
C GLY A 12 -2.55 -0.98 10.15
N GLY A 13 -3.11 0.16 10.57
CA GLY A 13 -4.43 0.23 11.17
C GLY A 13 -5.55 0.11 10.14
N GLY A 14 -6.55 -0.72 10.42
CA GLY A 14 -7.68 -0.93 9.51
C GLY A 14 -7.30 -1.68 8.22
N VAL A 15 -6.19 -2.42 8.24
CA VAL A 15 -5.75 -3.33 7.18
C VAL A 15 -5.77 -4.75 7.73
N LYS A 16 -6.38 -5.70 7.02
CA LYS A 16 -6.66 -7.08 7.52
C LYS A 16 -5.44 -7.79 8.09
N HIS A 17 -4.30 -7.68 7.41
CA HIS A 17 -3.01 -8.21 7.86
C HIS A 17 -2.01 -7.08 8.16
N GLY A 18 -2.50 -5.88 8.46
CA GLY A 18 -1.67 -4.73 8.78
C GLY A 18 -1.00 -4.87 10.15
N ILE A 19 0.30 -4.57 10.21
CA ILE A 19 1.09 -4.56 11.44
C ILE A 19 2.07 -3.39 11.44
N ILE A 20 2.58 -3.05 12.62
CA ILE A 20 3.70 -2.11 12.74
C ILE A 20 4.96 -2.67 12.07
N ALA A 21 5.87 -1.79 11.66
CA ALA A 21 7.15 -2.18 11.07
C ALA A 21 8.03 -2.91 12.12
N THR A 22 8.04 -4.24 12.05
CA THR A 22 8.80 -5.14 12.92
C THR A 22 9.30 -6.32 12.11
N THR A 23 10.29 -7.06 12.61
CA THR A 23 10.77 -8.31 12.01
C THR A 23 9.65 -9.24 11.55
N GLY A 24 9.69 -9.68 10.30
CA GLY A 24 8.66 -10.48 9.64
C GLY A 24 7.51 -9.67 9.03
N ALA A 25 7.50 -8.34 9.11
CA ALA A 25 6.57 -7.51 8.34
C ALA A 25 7.04 -7.42 6.88
N ILE A 26 6.13 -7.63 5.94
CA ILE A 26 6.38 -7.41 4.51
C ILE A 26 6.57 -5.92 4.29
N GLU A 27 7.73 -5.53 3.76
CA GLU A 27 8.09 -4.15 3.45
C GLU A 27 8.46 -3.94 1.98
N GLU A 28 8.96 -4.98 1.30
CA GLU A 28 9.27 -4.97 -0.12
C GLU A 28 8.29 -5.85 -0.88
N PHE A 29 7.94 -5.42 -2.09
CA PHE A 29 7.05 -6.14 -2.98
C PHE A 29 7.45 -5.89 -4.43
N ASP A 30 7.53 -6.97 -5.19
CA ASP A 30 7.54 -7.00 -6.64
C ASP A 30 6.60 -8.12 -7.11
N ILE A 31 6.25 -8.13 -8.39
CA ILE A 31 5.40 -9.15 -8.99
C ILE A 31 5.95 -9.55 -10.34
N ASN A 32 6.12 -10.85 -10.55
CA ASN A 32 6.61 -11.35 -11.83
C ASN A 32 5.53 -11.15 -12.90
N PRO A 33 5.81 -10.40 -13.99
CA PRO A 33 4.79 -10.11 -15.01
C PRO A 33 4.37 -11.33 -15.83
N SER A 34 5.17 -12.42 -15.81
CA SER A 34 4.89 -13.61 -16.61
C SER A 34 3.88 -14.57 -15.97
N ASP A 35 3.90 -14.71 -14.64
CA ASP A 35 3.06 -15.64 -13.88
C ASP A 35 2.22 -14.97 -12.78
N LEU A 36 2.43 -13.66 -12.56
CA LEU A 36 1.79 -12.86 -11.53
C LEU A 36 2.03 -13.39 -10.11
N GLU A 37 3.13 -14.10 -9.89
CA GLU A 37 3.54 -14.53 -8.55
C GLU A 37 4.28 -13.41 -7.82
N PRO A 38 4.00 -13.23 -6.52
CA PRO A 38 4.58 -12.14 -5.75
C PRO A 38 6.00 -12.49 -5.30
N VAL A 39 6.88 -11.49 -5.32
CA VAL A 39 8.19 -11.52 -4.68
C VAL A 39 8.12 -10.56 -3.51
N ILE A 40 8.23 -11.09 -2.29
CA ILE A 40 8.12 -10.30 -1.06
C ILE A 40 9.43 -10.28 -0.30
N GLY A 41 9.77 -9.11 0.25
CA GLY A 41 10.85 -8.95 1.22
C GLY A 41 10.28 -8.52 2.58
N THR A 42 10.82 -9.08 3.65
CA THR A 42 10.40 -8.80 5.02
C THR A 42 11.51 -8.14 5.82
N ILE A 43 11.12 -7.32 6.80
CA ILE A 43 12.08 -6.77 7.77
C ILE A 43 12.80 -7.93 8.45
N GLY A 44 14.12 -7.96 8.33
CA GLY A 44 14.98 -8.99 8.92
C GLY A 44 15.00 -10.33 8.18
N GLY A 45 14.37 -10.46 7.00
CA GLY A 45 14.43 -11.67 6.18
C GLY A 45 13.71 -12.90 6.75
N GLU A 46 12.85 -12.69 7.75
CA GLU A 46 12.07 -13.75 8.39
C GLU A 46 10.80 -14.10 7.60
N LYS A 47 10.19 -15.26 7.90
CA LYS A 47 8.87 -15.59 7.34
C LYS A 47 7.86 -14.46 7.60
N PRO A 48 6.98 -14.13 6.65
CA PRO A 48 6.04 -13.02 6.83
C PRO A 48 4.99 -13.33 7.91
N LYS A 49 4.61 -12.29 8.64
CA LYS A 49 3.52 -12.33 9.64
C LYS A 49 2.47 -11.21 9.48
N GLY A 50 2.71 -10.28 8.57
CA GLY A 50 1.79 -9.20 8.23
C GLY A 50 2.44 -8.19 7.28
N ILE A 51 1.74 -7.09 7.02
CA ILE A 51 2.10 -6.03 6.07
C ILE A 51 2.34 -4.75 6.85
N CYS A 52 3.49 -4.11 6.70
CA CYS A 52 3.72 -2.77 7.27
C CYS A 52 3.28 -1.67 6.30
N GLY A 53 3.28 -0.41 6.75
CA GLY A 53 2.85 0.74 5.93
C GLY A 53 3.62 0.92 4.63
N SER A 54 4.95 0.78 4.64
CA SER A 54 5.77 0.82 3.42
C SER A 54 5.46 -0.36 2.50
N GLY A 55 5.29 -1.55 3.07
CA GLY A 55 4.83 -2.73 2.34
C GLY A 55 3.49 -2.50 1.64
N LEU A 56 2.52 -1.90 2.32
CA LEU A 56 1.20 -1.60 1.75
C LEU A 56 1.30 -0.71 0.51
N ILE A 57 2.15 0.33 0.54
CA ILE A 57 2.41 1.20 -0.62
C ILE A 57 3.04 0.41 -1.76
N ASN A 58 4.09 -0.37 -1.45
CA ASN A 58 4.83 -1.13 -2.46
C ASN A 58 3.94 -2.19 -3.12
N ILE A 59 3.11 -2.88 -2.33
CA ILE A 59 2.11 -3.83 -2.82
C ILE A 59 1.11 -3.14 -3.74
N ALA A 60 0.47 -2.06 -3.30
CA ALA A 60 -0.51 -1.35 -4.11
C ALA A 60 0.11 -0.83 -5.42
N ALA A 61 1.32 -0.27 -5.36
CA ALA A 61 2.04 0.22 -6.54
C ALA A 61 2.38 -0.92 -7.50
N GLY A 62 2.91 -2.04 -7.01
CA GLY A 62 3.27 -3.19 -7.84
C GLY A 62 2.06 -3.84 -8.50
N LEU A 63 0.98 -4.06 -7.75
CA LEU A 63 -0.27 -4.59 -8.29
C LEU A 63 -0.89 -3.67 -9.34
N LEU A 64 -0.83 -2.35 -9.14
CA LEU A 64 -1.31 -1.36 -10.10
C LEU A 64 -0.47 -1.38 -11.38
N LYS A 65 0.86 -1.37 -11.26
CA LYS A 65 1.79 -1.43 -12.39
C LYS A 65 1.62 -2.70 -13.22
N ALA A 66 1.36 -3.84 -12.57
CA ALA A 66 1.12 -5.12 -13.23
C ALA A 66 -0.30 -5.29 -13.79
N GLY A 67 -1.19 -4.31 -13.60
CA GLY A 67 -2.59 -4.41 -14.05
C GLY A 67 -3.42 -5.44 -13.28
N VAL A 68 -2.93 -5.89 -12.11
CA VAL A 68 -3.66 -6.78 -11.20
C VAL A 68 -4.80 -6.05 -10.52
N ILE A 69 -4.60 -4.76 -10.22
CA ILE A 69 -5.67 -3.85 -9.81
C ILE A 69 -5.80 -2.70 -10.80
N GLY A 70 -7.04 -2.23 -11.00
CA GLY A 70 -7.32 -1.01 -11.76
C GLY A 70 -7.11 0.26 -10.93
N GLN A 71 -7.21 1.42 -11.58
CA GLN A 71 -7.15 2.73 -10.89
C GLN A 71 -8.28 2.93 -9.87
N ASN A 72 -9.37 2.18 -10.01
CA ASN A 72 -10.48 2.16 -9.06
C ASN A 72 -10.24 1.23 -7.85
N GLY A 73 -9.05 0.62 -7.73
CA GLY A 73 -8.71 -0.29 -6.63
C GLY A 73 -9.30 -1.70 -6.73
N LYS A 74 -9.95 -2.04 -7.85
CA LYS A 74 -10.60 -3.35 -8.05
C LYS A 74 -9.67 -4.35 -8.73
N PHE A 75 -9.74 -5.61 -8.30
CA PHE A 75 -8.94 -6.68 -8.88
C PHE A 75 -9.43 -7.07 -10.28
N ASN A 76 -8.49 -7.32 -11.17
CA ASN A 76 -8.79 -7.90 -12.48
C ASN A 76 -8.91 -9.42 -12.38
N THR A 77 -10.13 -9.91 -12.21
CA THR A 77 -10.43 -11.34 -12.00
C THR A 77 -10.28 -12.20 -13.25
N ASN A 78 -10.03 -11.60 -14.42
CA ASN A 78 -9.83 -12.31 -15.68
C ASN A 78 -8.36 -12.75 -15.88
N LEU A 79 -7.46 -12.36 -14.97
CA LEU A 79 -6.05 -12.72 -15.05
C LEU A 79 -5.84 -14.21 -14.74
N PRO A 80 -4.90 -14.89 -15.43
CA PRO A 80 -4.64 -16.32 -15.25
C PRO A 80 -3.80 -16.62 -14.00
N THR A 81 -4.23 -16.12 -12.83
CA THR A 81 -3.55 -16.35 -11.54
C THR A 81 -4.48 -17.00 -10.54
N LYS A 82 -3.93 -17.90 -9.71
CA LYS A 82 -4.64 -18.51 -8.57
C LYS A 82 -4.53 -17.68 -7.29
N ARG A 83 -3.80 -16.56 -7.34
CA ARG A 83 -3.55 -15.67 -6.21
C ARG A 83 -4.73 -14.75 -5.93
N ILE A 84 -5.56 -14.46 -6.93
CA ILE A 84 -6.81 -13.71 -6.77
C ILE A 84 -7.93 -14.68 -6.42
N ARG A 85 -8.66 -14.39 -5.33
CA ARG A 85 -9.85 -15.16 -4.93
C ARG A 85 -10.85 -14.25 -4.23
N GLN A 86 -12.07 -14.76 -4.06
CA GLN A 86 -13.09 -14.07 -3.27
C GLN A 86 -12.91 -14.40 -1.78
N GLY A 87 -12.86 -13.37 -0.94
CA GLY A 87 -12.79 -13.45 0.51
C GLY A 87 -14.00 -12.80 1.19
N SER A 88 -13.92 -12.62 2.51
CA SER A 88 -14.96 -11.96 3.32
C SER A 88 -15.11 -10.46 3.02
N ASP A 89 -14.02 -9.82 2.59
CA ASP A 89 -13.89 -8.36 2.45
C ASP A 89 -13.79 -7.94 0.97
N GLY A 90 -14.42 -8.73 0.09
CA GLY A 90 -14.31 -8.60 -1.36
C GLY A 90 -13.26 -9.53 -1.96
N TYR A 91 -12.78 -9.19 -3.15
CA TYR A 91 -11.65 -9.91 -3.75
C TYR A 91 -10.36 -9.64 -2.97
N GLU A 92 -9.48 -10.62 -2.96
CA GLU A 92 -8.20 -10.56 -2.28
C GLU A 92 -7.09 -11.21 -3.11
N TYR A 93 -5.87 -10.70 -2.97
CA TYR A 93 -4.67 -11.27 -3.56
C TYR A 93 -3.79 -11.89 -2.46
N VAL A 94 -3.41 -13.16 -2.63
CA VAL A 94 -2.62 -13.93 -1.66
C VAL A 94 -1.12 -13.62 -1.81
N LEU A 95 -0.59 -12.78 -0.92
CA LEU A 95 0.83 -12.41 -0.89
C LEU A 95 1.72 -13.57 -0.44
N ALA A 96 1.32 -14.29 0.61
CA ALA A 96 2.05 -15.44 1.15
C ALA A 96 1.05 -16.51 1.60
N ARG A 97 1.34 -17.78 1.33
CA ARG A 97 0.48 -18.91 1.71
C ARG A 97 0.78 -19.36 3.14
N ALA A 98 -0.19 -19.97 3.80
CA ALA A 98 -0.07 -20.42 5.19
C ALA A 98 1.26 -21.11 5.56
N PRO A 99 1.81 -22.08 4.78
CA PRO A 99 3.08 -22.75 5.11
C PRO A 99 4.32 -21.84 5.12
N GLU A 100 4.24 -20.74 4.36
CA GLU A 100 5.30 -19.75 4.19
C GLU A 100 5.30 -18.72 5.31
N THR A 101 4.23 -18.65 6.10
CA THR A 101 3.99 -17.57 7.08
C THR A 101 4.30 -18.01 8.50
N GLN A 102 4.55 -17.05 9.41
CA GLN A 102 4.68 -17.33 10.85
C GLN A 102 3.31 -17.57 11.52
N ILE A 103 2.24 -17.04 10.94
CA ILE A 103 0.90 -17.05 11.54
C ILE A 103 0.10 -18.31 11.16
N GLY A 104 0.66 -19.19 10.32
CA GLY A 104 0.02 -20.42 9.86
C GLY A 104 -1.25 -20.17 9.05
N LYS A 105 -1.40 -18.98 8.47
CA LYS A 105 -2.56 -18.53 7.68
C LYS A 105 -2.06 -17.74 6.48
N ASP A 106 -2.82 -17.77 5.40
CA ASP A 106 -2.51 -16.91 4.25
C ASP A 106 -2.45 -15.44 4.67
N ILE A 107 -1.48 -14.70 4.13
CA ILE A 107 -1.43 -13.25 4.21
C ILE A 107 -1.93 -12.70 2.89
N VAL A 108 -3.00 -11.92 2.96
CA VAL A 108 -3.69 -11.36 1.79
C VAL A 108 -3.74 -9.83 1.85
N ILE A 109 -3.89 -9.22 0.68
CA ILE A 109 -4.34 -7.84 0.54
C ILE A 109 -5.74 -7.84 -0.10
N THR A 110 -6.70 -7.18 0.54
CA THR A 110 -8.11 -7.18 0.11
C THR A 110 -8.49 -5.88 -0.61
N GLU A 111 -9.61 -5.88 -1.34
CA GLU A 111 -10.17 -4.64 -1.88
C GLU A 111 -10.50 -3.64 -0.77
N ALA A 112 -11.01 -4.08 0.38
CA ALA A 112 -11.28 -3.21 1.51
C ALA A 112 -10.01 -2.51 2.03
N ASP A 113 -8.87 -3.21 2.05
CA ASP A 113 -7.57 -2.65 2.43
C ASP A 113 -7.10 -1.60 1.40
N ILE A 114 -7.26 -1.90 0.11
CA ILE A 114 -6.92 -0.98 -0.99
C ILE A 114 -7.81 0.26 -0.96
N ASP A 115 -9.11 0.09 -0.73
CA ASP A 115 -10.07 1.19 -0.58
C ASP A 115 -9.70 2.07 0.62
N ASN A 116 -9.25 1.46 1.72
CA ASN A 116 -8.77 2.19 2.90
C ASN A 116 -7.51 3.01 2.60
N LEU A 117 -6.56 2.43 1.86
CA LEU A 117 -5.37 3.12 1.38
C LEU A 117 -5.73 4.30 0.46
N ILE A 118 -6.66 4.10 -0.48
CA ILE A 118 -7.12 5.14 -1.42
C ILE A 118 -7.75 6.32 -0.67
N ARG A 119 -8.59 6.06 0.34
CA ARG A 119 -9.17 7.13 1.17
C ARG A 119 -8.09 7.88 1.95
N THR A 120 -7.13 7.15 2.52
CA THR A 120 -6.05 7.74 3.32
C THR A 120 -5.19 8.67 2.46
N LYS A 121 -4.73 8.22 1.28
CA LYS A 121 -3.95 9.07 0.38
C LYS A 121 -4.76 10.25 -0.16
N ALA A 122 -6.06 10.07 -0.44
CA ALA A 122 -6.92 11.14 -0.95
C ALA A 122 -7.10 12.26 0.09
N ALA A 123 -7.27 11.91 1.37
CA ALA A 123 -7.35 12.89 2.45
C ALA A 123 -6.06 13.70 2.59
N MET A 124 -4.90 13.05 2.52
CA MET A 124 -3.59 13.74 2.55
C MET A 124 -3.42 14.67 1.36
N TYR A 125 -3.74 14.20 0.15
CA TYR A 125 -3.67 14.98 -1.08
C TYR A 125 -4.58 16.22 -1.01
N ALA A 126 -5.85 16.03 -0.60
CA ALA A 126 -6.82 17.11 -0.45
C ALA A 126 -6.39 18.12 0.62
N GLY A 127 -5.82 17.66 1.73
CA GLY A 127 -5.28 18.54 2.77
C GLY A 127 -4.12 19.41 2.26
N CYS A 128 -3.18 18.81 1.53
CA CYS A 128 -2.07 19.53 0.90
C CYS A 128 -2.58 20.56 -0.11
N GLN A 129 -3.44 20.13 -1.05
CA GLN A 129 -4.01 20.99 -2.09
C GLN A 129 -4.80 22.16 -1.51
N THR A 130 -5.61 21.93 -0.48
CA THR A 130 -6.39 22.98 0.20
C THR A 130 -5.47 24.00 0.86
N LEU A 131 -4.40 23.53 1.51
CA LEU A 131 -3.43 24.42 2.15
C LEU A 131 -2.68 25.27 1.13
N THR A 132 -2.19 24.68 0.03
CA THR A 132 -1.47 25.44 -1.01
C THR A 132 -2.38 26.46 -1.68
N GLN A 133 -3.63 26.08 -2.00
CA GLN A 133 -4.63 27.01 -2.56
C GLN A 133 -4.94 28.17 -1.61
N SER A 134 -4.98 27.94 -0.28
CA SER A 134 -5.25 28.99 0.70
C SER A 134 -4.17 30.08 0.78
N VAL A 135 -2.97 29.79 0.27
CA VAL A 135 -1.84 30.73 0.20
C VAL A 135 -1.45 31.07 -1.24
N GLU A 136 -2.34 30.78 -2.20
CA GLU A 136 -2.20 31.10 -3.62
C GLU A 136 -0.94 30.52 -4.30
N ILE A 137 -0.42 29.40 -3.78
CA ILE A 137 0.66 28.64 -4.42
C ILE A 137 0.11 27.32 -4.96
N SER A 138 0.79 26.78 -5.96
CA SER A 138 0.57 25.44 -6.48
C SER A 138 1.50 24.43 -5.81
N CYS A 139 1.17 23.14 -5.90
CA CYS A 139 2.07 22.09 -5.43
C CYS A 139 3.40 22.05 -6.21
N SER A 140 3.44 22.58 -7.44
CA SER A 140 4.64 22.70 -8.26
C SER A 140 5.60 23.79 -7.78
N ASP A 141 5.14 24.71 -6.93
CA ASP A 141 5.96 25.76 -6.35
C ASP A 141 6.72 25.29 -5.08
N LEU A 142 6.49 24.04 -4.66
CA LEU A 142 7.16 23.46 -3.49
C LEU A 142 8.57 23.00 -3.84
N GLU A 143 9.58 23.67 -3.29
CA GLU A 143 10.99 23.29 -3.46
C GLU A 143 11.36 22.00 -2.71
N GLN A 144 10.71 21.74 -1.57
CA GLN A 144 11.01 20.58 -0.72
C GLN A 144 9.78 20.11 0.05
N VAL A 145 9.58 18.79 0.10
CA VAL A 145 8.57 18.13 0.95
C VAL A 145 9.28 17.29 2.01
N ILE A 146 8.97 17.53 3.28
CA ILE A 146 9.52 16.78 4.42
C ILE A 146 8.44 15.87 5.00
N ILE A 147 8.71 14.57 5.02
CA ILE A 147 7.82 13.55 5.57
C ILE A 147 8.32 13.16 6.96
N ALA A 148 7.46 13.26 7.96
CA ALA A 148 7.74 12.87 9.34
C ALA A 148 6.74 11.81 9.84
N GLY A 149 7.11 11.09 10.89
CA GLY A 149 6.31 10.01 11.49
C GLY A 149 6.85 8.61 11.16
N ALA A 150 6.27 7.58 11.79
CA ALA A 150 6.67 6.18 11.63
C ALA A 150 6.64 5.71 10.16
N PHE A 151 5.82 6.40 9.36
CA PHE A 151 5.65 6.25 7.93
C PHE A 151 6.90 6.55 7.08
N GLY A 152 7.73 7.52 7.48
CA GLY A 152 8.76 8.09 6.59
C GLY A 152 10.06 7.28 6.48
N ARG A 153 10.28 6.27 7.32
CA ARG A 153 11.62 5.65 7.48
C ARG A 153 12.04 4.75 6.30
N HIS A 154 11.08 4.14 5.60
CA HIS A 154 11.32 3.16 4.53
C HIS A 154 10.37 3.32 3.34
N ILE A 155 9.90 4.55 3.09
CA ILE A 155 8.99 4.81 1.98
C ILE A 155 9.74 4.84 0.64
N ASN A 156 9.25 4.05 -0.32
CA ASN A 156 9.70 4.16 -1.71
C ASN A 156 8.94 5.32 -2.38
N ILE A 157 9.65 6.41 -2.65
CA ILE A 157 9.08 7.65 -3.20
C ILE A 157 8.44 7.41 -4.58
N GLU A 158 9.08 6.65 -5.46
CA GLU A 158 8.52 6.35 -6.79
C GLU A 158 7.22 5.56 -6.69
N ASN A 159 7.12 4.60 -5.76
CA ASN A 159 5.88 3.86 -5.53
C ASN A 159 4.79 4.73 -4.89
N ALA A 160 5.17 5.61 -3.96
CA ALA A 160 4.26 6.60 -3.39
C ALA A 160 3.68 7.55 -4.46
N ILE A 161 4.52 8.04 -5.37
CA ILE A 161 4.10 8.84 -6.53
C ILE A 161 3.20 8.00 -7.46
N THR A 162 3.56 6.74 -7.71
CA THR A 162 2.78 5.83 -8.58
C THR A 162 1.34 5.68 -8.09
N ILE A 163 1.14 5.52 -6.78
CA ILE A 163 -0.21 5.44 -6.21
C ILE A 163 -0.87 6.81 -6.04
N GLY A 164 -0.20 7.91 -6.40
CA GLY A 164 -0.70 9.28 -6.26
C GLY A 164 -0.81 9.73 -4.81
N LEU A 165 0.14 9.33 -3.96
CA LEU A 165 0.28 9.84 -2.60
C LEU A 165 1.01 11.19 -2.59
N PHE A 166 2.03 11.34 -3.44
CA PHE A 166 2.77 12.59 -3.62
C PHE A 166 2.66 13.09 -5.06
N HIS A 167 2.78 14.40 -5.22
CA HIS A 167 2.96 15.03 -6.52
C HIS A 167 4.35 14.74 -7.08
N ARG A 168 4.45 14.80 -8.40
CA ARG A 168 5.70 14.69 -9.14
C ARG A 168 6.29 16.07 -9.37
#